data_AF-A0A8J7LNB0-F1
#
_entry.id   AF-A0A8J7LNB0-F1
#
_cell.length_a   1.000
_cell.length_b   1.000
_cell.length_c   1.000
_cell.angle_alpha   90.00
_cell.angle_beta   90.00
_cell.angle_gamma   90.00
#
_symmetry.space_group_name_H-M   'P 1'
#
loop_
_entity.id
_entity.type
_entity.pdbx_description
1 polymer ?
#
loop_
_entity_poly.entity_id
_entity_poly.type
_entity_poly.pdbx_seq_one_letter_code
_entity_poly.pdbx_strand_id
1 'polypeptide(L)'
;MKSWSEMYYNDRLALCMFAFFGLGWFGSAAVLDWFYGRDLLIQLLFSLFWAFAWLCGAIVAIAALVLGDARPAQAQRRWLSRSLPLLSLMGTALLLWGISSLISDRARLSFAEANNHVLEGPPPKAAIYSQGIPDGGTAIIRSPGRDPESFDGNTSYQLVGGNIRSCERMNARDWFCIFG
;
A
#
# COMPACT_ATOMS: atom_id res chain seq x y z
N MET A 1 -31.84 -10.27 -3.96
CA MET A 1 -30.59 -11.04 -3.85
C MET A 1 -30.88 -12.45 -4.34
N LYS A 2 -30.16 -12.95 -5.36
CA LYS A 2 -30.29 -14.35 -5.79
C LYS A 2 -29.86 -15.27 -4.64
N SER A 3 -30.58 -16.38 -4.44
CA SER A 3 -30.17 -17.36 -3.45
C SER A 3 -28.80 -17.93 -3.82
N TRP A 4 -28.00 -18.32 -2.81
CA TRP A 4 -26.62 -18.78 -3.03
C TRP A 4 -26.55 -19.94 -4.04
N SER A 5 -27.60 -20.78 -4.09
CA SER A 5 -27.75 -21.89 -5.03
C SER A 5 -27.96 -21.45 -6.49
N GLU A 6 -28.44 -20.24 -6.75
CA GLU A 6 -28.67 -19.68 -8.10
C GLU A 6 -27.49 -18.90 -8.68
N MET A 7 -26.43 -18.68 -7.88
CA MET A 7 -25.21 -17.99 -8.35
C MET A 7 -24.32 -18.93 -9.18
N TYR A 8 -23.77 -18.39 -10.27
CA TYR A 8 -22.81 -19.14 -11.09
C TYR A 8 -21.51 -19.40 -10.32
N TYR A 9 -20.80 -20.48 -10.66
CA TYR A 9 -19.54 -20.86 -10.01
C TYR A 9 -18.54 -19.70 -9.96
N ASN A 10 -18.36 -18.98 -11.09
CA ASN A 10 -17.46 -17.84 -11.16
C ASN A 10 -17.90 -16.65 -10.28
N ASP A 11 -19.20 -16.45 -10.08
CA ASP A 11 -19.70 -15.38 -9.21
C ASP A 11 -19.39 -15.69 -7.74
N ARG A 12 -19.54 -16.96 -7.33
CA ARG A 12 -19.17 -17.42 -5.98
C ARG A 12 -17.66 -17.33 -5.79
N LEU A 13 -16.88 -17.76 -6.79
CA LEU A 13 -15.43 -17.66 -6.77
C LEU A 13 -14.99 -16.20 -6.61
N ALA A 14 -15.55 -15.27 -7.39
CA ALA A 14 -15.25 -13.85 -7.28
C ALA A 14 -15.56 -13.30 -5.88
N LEU A 15 -16.73 -13.60 -5.31
CA LEU A 15 -17.07 -13.17 -3.94
C LEU A 15 -16.12 -13.76 -2.90
N CYS A 16 -15.79 -15.04 -3.01
CA CYS A 16 -14.85 -15.70 -2.09
C CYS A 16 -13.45 -15.08 -2.19
N MET A 17 -12.98 -14.77 -3.41
CA MET A 17 -11.70 -14.10 -3.62
C MET A 17 -11.72 -12.69 -3.04
N PHE A 18 -12.77 -11.91 -3.30
CA PHE A 18 -12.92 -10.58 -2.71
C PHE A 18 -12.86 -10.62 -1.18
N ALA A 19 -13.65 -11.51 -0.56
CA ALA A 19 -13.71 -11.64 0.89
C ALA A 19 -12.37 -12.12 1.47
N PHE A 20 -11.75 -13.14 0.86
CA PHE A 20 -10.49 -13.70 1.34
C PHE A 20 -9.33 -12.70 1.21
N PHE A 21 -9.13 -12.09 0.04
CA PHE A 21 -8.02 -11.16 -0.18
C PHE A 21 -8.27 -9.78 0.43
N GLY A 22 -9.51 -9.32 0.50
CA GLY A 22 -9.85 -8.05 1.12
C GLY A 22 -9.88 -8.18 2.64
N LEU A 23 -10.88 -8.88 3.16
CA LEU A 23 -11.10 -8.99 4.62
C LEU A 23 -10.03 -9.85 5.29
N GLY A 24 -9.57 -10.91 4.63
CA GLY A 24 -8.51 -11.75 5.18
C GLY A 24 -7.19 -11.00 5.33
N TRP A 25 -6.80 -10.18 4.35
CA TRP A 25 -5.59 -9.36 4.46
C TRP A 25 -5.69 -8.40 5.64
N PHE A 26 -6.75 -7.59 5.70
CA PHE A 26 -6.91 -6.62 6.79
C PHE A 26 -7.05 -7.28 8.16
N GLY A 27 -7.87 -8.32 8.26
CA GLY A 27 -8.09 -9.05 9.52
C GLY A 27 -6.79 -9.67 10.02
N SER A 28 -6.04 -10.33 9.14
CA SER A 28 -4.76 -10.95 9.53
C SER A 28 -3.68 -9.93 9.85
N ALA A 29 -3.62 -8.78 9.13
CA ALA A 29 -2.71 -7.70 9.45
C ALA A 29 -3.01 -7.08 10.84
N ALA A 30 -4.28 -6.84 11.16
CA ALA A 30 -4.69 -6.32 12.46
C ALA A 30 -4.37 -7.29 13.61
N VAL A 31 -4.60 -8.59 13.40
CA VAL A 31 -4.23 -9.64 14.37
C VAL A 31 -2.72 -9.70 14.55
N LEU A 32 -1.94 -9.60 13.47
CA LEU A 32 -0.48 -9.64 13.54
C LEU A 32 0.08 -8.47 14.35
N ASP A 33 -0.42 -7.26 14.11
CA ASP A 33 -0.02 -6.07 14.85
C ASP A 33 -0.39 -6.17 16.35
N TRP A 34 -1.59 -6.68 16.66
CA TRP A 34 -2.04 -6.87 18.04
C TRP A 34 -1.16 -7.85 18.83
N PHE A 35 -0.89 -9.04 18.26
CA PHE A 35 -0.26 -10.13 19.01
C PHE A 35 1.26 -10.15 18.93
N TYR A 36 1.83 -9.73 17.80
CA TYR A 36 3.25 -9.94 17.49
C TYR A 36 4.02 -8.63 17.29
N GLY A 37 3.35 -7.48 17.23
CA GLY A 37 3.98 -6.17 17.12
C GLY A 37 4.94 -6.07 15.91
N ARG A 38 6.16 -5.57 16.14
CA ARG A 38 7.17 -5.32 15.09
C ARG A 38 8.27 -6.39 14.97
N ASP A 39 7.95 -7.66 15.25
CA ASP A 39 8.90 -8.74 15.00
C ASP A 39 9.14 -8.93 13.48
N LEU A 40 10.39 -8.73 13.06
CA LEU A 40 10.80 -8.76 11.66
C LEU A 40 10.61 -10.13 11.00
N LEU A 41 10.87 -11.23 11.72
CA LEU A 41 10.73 -12.58 11.16
C LEU A 41 9.27 -12.89 10.86
N ILE A 42 8.39 -12.55 11.80
CA ILE A 42 6.94 -12.79 11.68
C ILE A 42 6.36 -11.92 10.55
N GLN A 43 6.79 -10.66 10.44
CA GLN A 43 6.40 -9.80 9.33
C GLN A 43 6.86 -10.35 7.97
N LEU A 44 8.10 -10.84 7.88
CA LEU A 44 8.61 -11.44 6.64
C LEU A 44 7.81 -12.68 6.24
N LEU A 45 7.54 -13.59 7.18
CA LEU A 45 6.72 -14.78 6.94
C LEU A 45 5.30 -14.41 6.51
N PHE A 46 4.70 -13.40 7.13
CA PHE A 46 3.39 -12.88 6.76
C PHE A 46 3.38 -12.33 5.33
N SER A 47 4.37 -11.51 4.97
CA SER A 47 4.51 -10.97 3.62
C SER A 47 4.70 -12.07 2.58
N LEU A 48 5.52 -13.10 2.88
CA LEU A 48 5.74 -14.24 1.99
C LEU A 48 4.47 -15.08 1.79
N PHE A 49 3.75 -15.36 2.88
CA PHE A 49 2.49 -16.09 2.82
C PHE A 49 1.49 -15.40 1.90
N TRP A 50 1.29 -14.09 2.08
CA TRP A 50 0.34 -13.36 1.25
C TRP A 50 0.81 -13.18 -0.19
N ALA A 51 2.12 -12.99 -0.43
CA ALA A 51 2.65 -12.96 -1.79
C ALA A 51 2.34 -14.28 -2.54
N PHE A 52 2.50 -15.42 -1.86
CA PHE A 52 2.13 -16.72 -2.40
C PHE A 52 0.62 -16.86 -2.60
N ALA A 53 -0.20 -16.41 -1.64
CA ALA A 53 -1.66 -16.42 -1.78
C ALA A 53 -2.12 -15.60 -3.01
N TRP A 54 -1.56 -14.41 -3.22
CA TRP A 54 -1.85 -13.56 -4.38
C TRP A 54 -1.48 -14.24 -5.69
N LEU A 55 -0.33 -14.94 -5.74
CA LEU A 55 0.08 -15.73 -6.90
C LEU A 55 -0.94 -16.84 -7.21
N CYS A 56 -1.30 -17.65 -6.20
CA CYS A 56 -2.29 -18.70 -6.36
C CYS A 56 -3.65 -18.16 -6.79
N GLY A 57 -4.09 -17.05 -6.18
CA GLY A 57 -5.32 -16.35 -6.55
C GLY A 57 -5.30 -15.92 -8.01
N ALA A 58 -4.22 -15.30 -8.47
CA ALA A 58 -4.07 -14.87 -9.85
C ALA A 58 -4.15 -16.06 -10.83
N ILE A 59 -3.46 -17.16 -10.52
CA ILE A 59 -3.53 -18.39 -11.33
C ILE A 59 -4.97 -18.92 -11.42
N VAL A 60 -5.69 -18.97 -10.30
CA VAL A 60 -7.09 -19.43 -10.26
C VAL A 60 -8.02 -18.50 -11.04
N ALA A 61 -7.83 -17.17 -10.94
CA ALA A 61 -8.62 -16.20 -11.70
C ALA A 61 -8.36 -16.30 -13.21
N ILE A 62 -7.10 -16.48 -13.63
CA ILE A 62 -6.73 -16.69 -15.03
C ILE A 62 -7.30 -18.02 -15.54
N ALA A 63 -7.23 -19.08 -14.74
CA ALA A 63 -7.83 -20.36 -15.08
C ALA A 63 -9.35 -20.25 -15.25
N ALA A 64 -10.04 -19.50 -14.39
CA ALA A 64 -11.47 -19.24 -14.52
C ALA A 64 -11.84 -18.42 -15.78
N LEU A 65 -10.94 -17.55 -16.25
CA LEU A 65 -11.10 -16.81 -17.50
C LEU A 65 -10.99 -17.73 -18.73
N VAL A 66 -9.99 -18.62 -18.76
CA VAL A 66 -9.67 -19.49 -19.91
C VAL A 66 -10.54 -20.74 -19.96
N LEU A 67 -10.68 -21.43 -18.82
CA LEU A 67 -11.33 -22.75 -18.69
C LEU A 67 -12.76 -22.67 -18.15
N GLY A 68 -13.24 -21.47 -17.77
CA GLY A 68 -14.50 -21.31 -17.06
C GLY A 68 -15.72 -21.81 -17.85
N ASP A 69 -16.53 -22.66 -17.22
CA ASP A 69 -17.72 -23.26 -17.82
C ASP A 69 -18.73 -22.21 -18.24
N ALA A 70 -19.08 -22.26 -19.53
CA ALA A 70 -19.94 -21.31 -20.19
C ALA A 70 -21.33 -21.89 -20.44
N ARG A 71 -22.23 -21.79 -19.47
CA ARG A 71 -23.67 -21.97 -19.71
C ARG A 71 -24.55 -20.70 -19.56
N PRO A 72 -24.13 -19.49 -20.00
CA PRO A 72 -25.08 -18.42 -20.31
C PRO A 72 -25.46 -18.44 -21.80
N ALA A 73 -26.75 -18.28 -22.08
CA ALA A 73 -27.36 -18.28 -23.41
C ALA A 73 -26.94 -17.09 -24.31
N GLN A 74 -26.31 -16.05 -23.73
CA GLN A 74 -25.86 -14.84 -24.42
C GLN A 74 -24.34 -14.71 -24.35
N ALA A 75 -23.70 -14.48 -25.50
CA ALA A 75 -22.24 -14.37 -25.62
C ALA A 75 -21.64 -13.24 -24.75
N GLN A 76 -22.34 -12.11 -24.58
CA GLN A 76 -21.89 -10.98 -23.77
C GLN A 76 -21.83 -11.31 -22.27
N ARG A 77 -22.86 -12.00 -21.73
CA ARG A 77 -22.87 -12.43 -20.32
C ARG A 77 -21.81 -13.49 -20.01
N ARG A 78 -21.37 -14.25 -21.02
CA ARG A 78 -20.31 -15.24 -20.90
C ARG A 78 -18.94 -14.62 -20.64
N TRP A 79 -18.62 -13.56 -21.37
CA TRP A 79 -17.36 -12.84 -21.17
C TRP A 79 -17.34 -12.10 -19.84
N LEU A 80 -18.48 -11.52 -19.45
CA LEU A 80 -18.61 -10.84 -18.17
C LEU A 80 -18.42 -11.80 -16.99
N SER A 81 -19.05 -12.98 -16.99
CA SER A 81 -18.93 -13.93 -15.88
C SER A 81 -17.55 -14.58 -15.77
N ARG A 82 -16.80 -14.67 -16.87
CA ARG A 82 -15.42 -15.20 -16.88
C ARG A 82 -14.39 -14.20 -16.36
N SER A 83 -14.61 -12.90 -16.57
CA SER A 83 -13.71 -11.87 -16.07
C SER A 83 -13.96 -11.50 -14.60
N LEU A 84 -15.11 -11.85 -14.03
CA LEU A 84 -15.47 -11.50 -12.64
C LEU A 84 -14.41 -11.86 -11.58
N PRO A 85 -13.80 -13.06 -11.55
CA PRO A 85 -12.78 -13.37 -10.56
C PRO A 85 -11.53 -12.49 -10.69
N LEU A 86 -11.14 -12.17 -11.93
CA LEU A 86 -9.99 -11.32 -12.20
C LEU A 86 -10.27 -9.86 -11.87
N LEU A 87 -11.45 -9.36 -12.22
CA LEU A 87 -11.91 -8.02 -11.84
C LEU A 87 -12.04 -7.89 -10.32
N SER A 88 -12.46 -8.94 -9.64
CA SER A 88 -12.50 -8.97 -8.18
C SER A 88 -11.11 -8.82 -7.58
N LEU A 89 -10.13 -9.61 -8.03
CA LEU A 89 -8.75 -9.49 -7.54
C LEU A 89 -8.17 -8.10 -7.81
N MET A 90 -8.38 -7.57 -9.02
CA MET A 90 -7.91 -6.25 -9.39
C MET A 90 -8.58 -5.16 -8.51
N GLY A 91 -9.89 -5.27 -8.29
CA GLY A 91 -10.63 -4.38 -7.41
C GLY A 91 -10.12 -4.43 -5.98
N THR A 92 -9.87 -5.63 -5.44
CA THR A 92 -9.27 -5.80 -4.11
C THR A 92 -7.87 -5.20 -4.04
N ALA A 93 -7.02 -5.41 -5.05
CA ALA A 93 -5.66 -4.87 -5.08
C ALA A 93 -5.68 -3.33 -5.09
N LEU A 94 -6.55 -2.72 -5.89
CA LEU A 94 -6.72 -1.26 -5.95
C LEU A 94 -7.24 -0.69 -4.63
N LEU A 95 -8.20 -1.37 -3.99
CA LEU A 95 -8.70 -0.98 -2.67
C LEU A 95 -7.61 -1.06 -1.60
N LEU A 96 -6.84 -2.15 -1.58
CA LEU A 96 -5.74 -2.33 -0.63
C LEU A 96 -4.66 -1.26 -0.84
N TRP A 97 -4.31 -0.98 -2.10
CA TRP A 97 -3.35 0.07 -2.43
C TRP A 97 -3.84 1.45 -1.97
N GLY A 98 -5.08 1.81 -2.28
CA GLY A 98 -5.67 3.10 -1.88
C GLY A 98 -5.82 3.25 -0.36
N ILE A 99 -6.15 2.19 0.36
CA ILE A 99 -6.20 2.24 1.83
C ILE A 99 -4.79 2.36 2.41
N SER A 100 -3.82 1.63 1.88
CA SER A 100 -2.44 1.66 2.35
C SER A 100 -1.78 3.02 2.13
N SER A 101 -2.08 3.69 1.00
CA SER A 101 -1.60 5.05 0.75
C SER A 101 -2.19 6.04 1.75
N LEU A 102 -3.51 6.00 1.97
CA LEU A 102 -4.19 6.87 2.95
C LEU A 102 -3.65 6.67 4.37
N ILE A 103 -3.36 5.42 4.78
CA ILE A 103 -2.76 5.13 6.09
C ILE A 103 -1.35 5.70 6.16
N SER A 104 -0.55 5.53 5.10
CA SER A 104 0.82 6.03 5.03
C SER A 104 0.88 7.55 5.13
N ASP A 105 -0.01 8.27 4.44
CA ASP A 105 -0.07 9.73 4.50
C ASP A 105 -0.44 10.24 5.89
N ARG A 106 -1.42 9.58 6.55
CA ARG A 106 -1.78 9.90 7.93
C ARG A 106 -0.64 9.63 8.91
N ALA A 107 0.10 8.53 8.72
CA ALA A 107 1.26 8.19 9.56
C ALA A 107 2.40 9.20 9.40
N ARG A 108 2.65 9.69 8.17
CA ARG A 108 3.63 10.76 7.92
C ARG A 108 3.21 12.06 8.61
N LEU A 109 1.94 12.45 8.49
CA LEU A 109 1.41 13.67 9.14
C LEU A 109 1.48 13.58 10.67
N SER A 110 1.05 12.45 11.25
CA SER A 110 1.10 12.26 12.70
C SER A 110 2.54 12.24 13.23
N PHE A 111 3.50 11.71 12.46
CA PHE A 111 4.91 11.80 12.80
C PHE A 111 5.42 13.25 12.76
N ALA A 112 5.03 14.03 11.76
CA ALA A 112 5.39 15.45 11.68
C ALA A 112 4.85 16.27 12.86
N GLU A 113 3.61 15.97 13.28
CA GLU A 113 2.99 16.59 14.46
C GLU A 113 3.68 16.18 15.76
N ALA A 114 3.97 14.88 15.94
CA ALA A 114 4.69 14.38 17.11
C ALA A 114 6.12 14.94 17.22
N ASN A 115 6.79 15.15 16.09
CA ASN A 115 8.15 15.70 16.01
C ASN A 115 8.17 17.21 15.77
N ASN A 116 7.07 17.92 16.04
CA ASN A 116 7.00 19.36 15.80
C ASN A 116 8.11 20.13 16.53
N HIS A 117 8.49 19.69 17.73
CA HIS A 117 9.59 20.25 18.53
C HIS A 117 10.96 20.17 17.83
N VAL A 118 11.22 19.15 17.00
CA VAL A 118 12.46 19.04 16.19
C VAL A 118 12.36 19.93 14.94
N LEU A 119 11.14 20.11 14.44
CA LEU A 119 10.82 20.94 13.28
C LEU A 119 10.54 22.40 13.65
N GLU A 120 10.77 22.79 14.91
CA GLU A 120 10.63 24.16 15.40
C GLU A 120 11.89 24.99 15.13
N GLY A 121 11.70 26.29 14.90
CA GLY A 121 12.76 27.24 14.57
C GLY A 121 12.77 27.69 13.10
N PRO A 122 13.81 28.43 12.68
CA PRO A 122 13.90 28.95 11.32
C PRO A 122 14.04 27.78 10.33
N PRO A 123 13.17 27.67 9.31
CA PRO A 123 13.30 26.66 8.27
C PRO A 123 14.53 26.92 7.38
N PRO A 124 15.10 25.89 6.73
CA PRO A 124 14.63 24.49 6.70
C PRO A 124 15.04 23.68 7.93
N LYS A 125 14.16 22.75 8.34
CA LYS A 125 14.40 21.77 9.41
C LYS A 125 13.96 20.39 8.96
N ALA A 126 14.64 19.35 9.44
CA ALA A 126 14.34 17.97 9.07
C ALA A 126 14.20 17.08 10.32
N ALA A 127 13.31 16.10 10.23
CA ALA A 127 13.18 15.00 11.18
C ALA A 127 13.26 13.68 10.41
N ILE A 128 14.16 12.79 10.81
CA ILE A 128 14.34 11.49 10.15
C ILE A 128 13.14 10.59 10.47
N TYR A 129 12.36 10.24 9.45
CA TYR A 129 11.19 9.34 9.58
C TYR A 129 11.63 7.87 9.62
N SER A 130 12.60 7.52 8.77
CA SER A 130 13.21 6.19 8.75
C SER A 130 14.66 6.30 8.28
N GLN A 131 15.58 5.69 9.02
CA GLN A 131 16.97 5.55 8.63
C GLN A 131 17.14 4.24 7.86
N GLY A 132 17.73 4.32 6.67
CA GLY A 132 18.17 3.18 5.87
C GLY A 132 19.65 2.87 6.12
N ILE A 133 20.09 1.69 5.68
CA ILE A 133 21.47 1.23 5.76
C ILE A 133 21.99 1.11 4.30
N PRO A 134 23.11 1.74 3.89
CA PRO A 134 24.17 2.34 4.73
C PRO A 134 23.95 3.82 5.10
N ASP A 135 23.50 4.69 4.19
CA ASP A 135 23.38 6.15 4.43
C ASP A 135 22.16 6.77 3.71
N GLY A 136 21.11 5.98 3.51
CA GLY A 136 19.87 6.45 2.88
C GLY A 136 18.73 6.55 3.88
N GLY A 137 17.58 7.05 3.45
CA GLY A 137 16.39 7.04 4.30
C GLY A 137 15.29 7.95 3.80
N THR A 138 14.36 8.18 4.70
CA THR A 138 13.24 9.11 4.48
C THR A 138 13.15 10.08 5.63
N ALA A 139 12.95 11.36 5.33
CA ALA A 139 12.84 12.42 6.31
C ALA A 139 11.62 13.29 6.01
N ILE A 140 11.07 13.91 7.05
CA ILE A 140 10.11 14.99 6.90
C ILE A 140 10.86 16.30 7.02
N ILE A 141 10.80 17.12 5.97
CA ILE A 141 11.47 18.42 5.89
C ILE A 141 10.43 19.52 5.94
N ARG A 142 10.55 20.41 6.93
CA ARG A 142 9.77 21.64 7.00
C ARG A 142 10.46 22.74 6.22
N SER A 143 9.89 23.08 5.07
CA SER A 143 10.33 24.18 4.22
C SER A 143 9.11 24.88 3.57
N PRO A 144 8.57 25.92 4.21
CA PRO A 144 7.45 26.67 3.64
C PRO A 144 7.91 27.46 2.42
N GLY A 145 7.24 27.23 1.28
CA GLY A 145 7.45 28.01 0.05
C GLY A 145 8.70 27.68 -0.75
N ARG A 146 9.49 26.68 -0.36
CA ARG A 146 10.65 26.22 -1.12
C ARG A 146 10.69 24.69 -1.17
N ASP A 147 10.93 24.16 -2.36
CA ASP A 147 11.07 22.72 -2.59
C ASP A 147 12.43 22.23 -2.09
N PRO A 148 12.50 21.25 -1.16
CA PRO A 148 13.77 20.71 -0.69
C PRO A 148 14.59 19.99 -1.75
N GLU A 149 14.00 19.54 -2.87
CA GLU A 149 14.77 19.00 -4.01
C GLU A 149 15.68 20.05 -4.65
N SER A 150 15.35 21.34 -4.50
CA SER A 150 16.15 22.46 -5.01
C SER A 150 17.33 22.85 -4.10
N PHE A 151 17.52 22.15 -2.98
CA PHE A 151 18.63 22.43 -2.07
C PHE A 151 19.94 21.94 -2.68
N ASP A 152 21.02 22.68 -2.40
CA ASP A 152 22.34 22.22 -2.80
C ASP A 152 22.76 21.01 -1.94
N GLY A 153 23.80 20.30 -2.39
CA GLY A 153 24.27 19.10 -1.69
C GLY A 153 24.72 19.39 -0.25
N ASN A 154 25.29 20.57 0.01
CA ASN A 154 25.73 20.96 1.36
C ASN A 154 24.54 21.18 2.31
N THR A 155 23.51 21.91 1.89
CA THR A 155 22.28 22.11 2.67
C THR A 155 21.56 20.78 2.90
N SER A 156 21.48 19.94 1.87
CA SER A 156 20.90 18.59 1.96
C SER A 156 21.65 17.74 3.00
N TYR A 157 22.97 17.69 2.91
CA TYR A 157 23.82 16.92 3.83
C TYR A 157 23.70 17.43 5.27
N GLN A 158 23.63 18.74 5.48
CA GLN A 158 23.42 19.30 6.82
C GLN A 158 22.04 18.98 7.41
N LEU A 159 21.01 18.81 6.57
CA LEU A 159 19.65 18.52 7.01
C LEU A 159 19.45 17.04 7.35
N VAL A 160 19.91 16.13 6.48
CA VAL A 160 19.57 14.70 6.56
C VAL A 160 20.79 13.77 6.51
N GLY A 161 22.01 14.29 6.42
CA GLY A 161 23.23 13.49 6.32
C GLY A 161 23.48 12.86 4.94
N GLY A 162 22.74 13.28 3.91
CA GLY A 162 22.84 12.76 2.55
C GLY A 162 22.24 13.72 1.52
N ASN A 163 22.26 13.32 0.25
CA ASN A 163 21.63 14.11 -0.81
C ASN A 163 20.13 13.83 -0.88
N ILE A 164 19.32 14.87 -0.95
CA ILE A 164 17.88 14.76 -1.19
C ILE A 164 17.70 14.34 -2.66
N ARG A 165 16.96 13.26 -2.89
CA ARG A 165 16.73 12.69 -4.23
C ARG A 165 15.34 12.97 -4.78
N SER A 166 14.35 12.92 -3.91
CA SER A 166 12.95 13.17 -4.28
C SER A 166 12.15 13.58 -3.05
N CYS A 167 11.21 14.50 -3.22
CA CYS A 167 10.31 14.99 -2.20
C CYS A 167 8.87 14.99 -2.69
N GLU A 168 7.98 14.55 -1.82
CA GLU A 168 6.54 14.66 -2.01
C GLU A 168 5.99 15.72 -1.05
N ARG A 169 5.22 16.67 -1.57
CA ARG A 169 4.62 17.71 -0.72
C ARG A 169 3.49 17.11 0.10
N MET A 170 3.61 17.16 1.43
CA MET A 170 2.56 16.66 2.33
C MET A 170 1.53 17.75 2.63
N ASN A 171 1.98 18.97 2.90
CA ASN A 171 1.12 20.11 3.20
C ASN A 171 1.78 21.43 2.78
N ALA A 172 1.24 22.57 3.24
CA ALA A 172 1.76 23.88 2.86
C ALA A 172 3.23 24.12 3.27
N ARG A 173 3.71 23.44 4.33
CA ARG A 173 5.00 23.67 4.99
C ARG A 173 5.92 22.44 5.06
N ASP A 174 5.38 21.23 5.01
CA ASP A 174 6.09 19.97 5.26
C ASP A 174 6.15 19.11 4.00
N TRP A 175 7.28 18.46 3.80
CA TRP A 175 7.62 17.62 2.65
C TRP A 175 8.14 16.27 3.14
N PHE A 176 7.77 15.19 2.46
CA PHE A 176 8.31 13.86 2.69
C PHE A 176 9.41 13.58 1.67
N CYS A 177 10.65 13.50 2.10
CA CYS A 177 11.81 13.42 1.23
C CYS A 177 12.58 12.12 1.41
N ILE A 178 13.05 11.55 0.29
CA ILE A 178 13.97 10.42 0.23
C ILE A 178 15.39 10.98 0.07
N PHE A 179 16.33 10.46 0.84
CA PHE A 179 17.73 10.88 0.79
C PHE A 179 18.69 9.67 0.75
N GLY A 180 19.91 9.92 0.28
CA GLY A 180 21.03 8.97 0.25
C GLY A 180 21.86 9.07 -1.01
#